data_AF-A0ABD0P5M7-F1
#
_entry.id   AF-A0ABD0P5M7-F1
#
_cell.length_a   1.000
_cell.length_b   1.000
_cell.length_c   1.000
_cell.angle_alpha   90.00
_cell.angle_beta   90.00
_cell.angle_gamma   90.00
#
_symmetry.space_group_name_H-M   'P 1'
#
loop_
_entity.id
_entity.type
_entity.pdbx_description
1 polymer ?
#
loop_
_entity_poly.entity_id
_entity_poly.type
_entity_poly.pdbx_seq_one_letter_code
_entity_poly.pdbx_strand_id
1 'polypeptide(L)'
;NVVNGTIGKQMVDTLVESSSNVEMILKFFDMFLKLKDLTTSENFKEHDPDRKGVISKKEFQKSMENQKQYSQSEIEFLLSCAEADENDMFNYEEFVKRFHEPAKDIGFNVAVLLTNLSEHMPHDSRLSAFLNLAESVLNYFEPYLGRIEIMGGGKRIERVYFEIS
;
A
#
# COMPACT_ATOMS: atom_id res chain seq x y z
N ASN A 1 20.25 3.94 -12.43
CA ASN A 1 21.38 3.93 -11.47
C ASN A 1 22.38 2.86 -11.89
N VAL A 2 23.65 2.96 -11.49
CA VAL A 2 24.59 1.81 -11.62
C VAL A 2 24.37 0.91 -10.41
N VAL A 3 24.42 -0.41 -10.59
CA VAL A 3 24.34 -1.39 -9.49
C VAL A 3 25.41 -1.06 -8.45
N ASN A 4 25.04 -1.01 -7.17
CA ASN A 4 25.88 -0.59 -6.05
C ASN A 4 26.47 0.83 -6.18
N GLY A 5 25.80 1.72 -6.93
CA GLY A 5 26.18 3.12 -7.06
C GLY A 5 26.02 3.92 -5.77
N THR A 6 26.79 5.00 -5.63
CA THR A 6 26.79 5.86 -4.43
C THR A 6 25.43 6.45 -4.11
N ILE A 7 24.64 6.84 -5.12
CA ILE A 7 23.29 7.38 -4.96
C ILE A 7 22.36 6.34 -4.34
N GLY A 8 22.36 5.10 -4.86
CA GLY A 8 21.52 4.02 -4.31
C GLY A 8 21.86 3.71 -2.86
N LYS A 9 23.16 3.71 -2.53
CA LYS A 9 23.61 3.56 -1.14
C LYS A 9 23.13 4.69 -0.23
N GLN A 10 23.26 5.95 -0.67
CA GLN A 10 22.78 7.11 0.09
C GLN A 10 21.27 7.07 0.31
N MET A 11 20.49 6.65 -0.69
CA MET A 11 19.05 6.45 -0.53
C MET A 11 18.72 5.40 0.53
N VAL A 12 19.42 4.26 0.53
CA VAL A 12 19.26 3.24 1.59
C VAL A 12 19.66 3.79 2.95
N ASP A 13 20.76 4.55 3.05
CA ASP A 13 21.18 5.19 4.29
C ASP A 13 20.10 6.14 4.83
N THR A 14 19.49 6.97 3.98
CA THR A 14 18.37 7.84 4.36
C THR A 14 17.13 7.07 4.84
N LEU A 15 16.78 5.95 4.18
CA LEU A 15 15.66 5.10 4.62
C LEU A 15 15.92 4.52 6.02
N VAL A 16 17.16 4.09 6.28
CA VAL A 16 17.58 3.55 7.58
C VAL A 16 17.57 4.64 8.66
N GLU A 17 18.05 5.84 8.36
CA GLU A 17 18.03 6.98 9.27
C GLU A 17 16.60 7.40 9.67
N SER A 18 15.63 7.22 8.76
CA SER A 18 14.22 7.57 8.96
C SER A 18 13.30 6.36 9.15
N SER A 19 13.84 5.23 9.63
CA SER A 19 13.14 3.94 9.63
C SER A 19 11.74 4.00 10.26
N SER A 20 11.59 4.58 11.45
CA SER A 20 10.29 4.66 12.13
C SER A 20 9.22 5.39 11.31
N ASN A 21 9.61 6.44 10.59
CA ASN A 21 8.70 7.22 9.75
C ASN A 21 8.31 6.41 8.51
N VAL A 22 9.28 5.75 7.89
CA VAL A 22 9.04 4.88 6.73
C VAL A 22 8.13 3.71 7.10
N GLU A 23 8.34 3.09 8.28
CA GLU A 23 7.48 2.01 8.76
C GLU A 23 6.03 2.48 8.96
N MET A 24 5.83 3.67 9.52
CA MET A 24 4.50 4.25 9.71
C MET A 24 3.82 4.53 8.36
N ILE A 25 4.56 5.04 7.38
CA ILE A 25 4.06 5.30 6.02
C ILE A 25 3.68 3.99 5.32
N LEU A 26 4.51 2.95 5.42
CA LEU A 26 4.21 1.65 4.81
C LEU A 26 2.99 0.99 5.44
N LYS A 27 2.86 1.05 6.77
CA LYS A 27 1.65 0.57 7.48
C LYS A 27 0.39 1.34 7.06
N PHE A 28 0.51 2.66 6.86
CA PHE A 28 -0.58 3.47 6.36
C PHE A 28 -1.05 2.97 4.98
N PHE A 29 -0.14 2.81 4.02
CA PHE A 29 -0.52 2.28 2.70
C PHE A 29 -1.11 0.87 2.80
N ASP A 30 -0.49 -0.01 3.59
CA ASP A 30 -0.99 -1.38 3.76
C ASP A 30 -2.43 -1.42 4.28
N MET A 31 -2.76 -0.65 5.32
CA MET A 31 -4.12 -0.57 5.85
C MET A 31 -5.15 -0.10 4.81
N PHE A 32 -4.82 0.94 4.04
CA PHE A 32 -5.79 1.58 3.15
C PHE A 32 -5.91 0.90 1.78
N LEU A 33 -4.86 0.26 1.27
CA LEU A 33 -4.93 -0.52 0.03
C LEU A 33 -5.78 -1.77 0.20
N LYS A 34 -5.68 -2.44 1.36
CA LYS A 34 -6.50 -3.63 1.70
C LYS A 34 -8.01 -3.34 1.81
N LEU A 35 -8.42 -2.08 1.96
CA LEU A 35 -9.85 -1.73 2.06
C LEU A 35 -10.65 -2.13 0.82
N LYS A 36 -10.02 -2.06 -0.37
CA LYS A 36 -10.70 -2.43 -1.61
C LYS A 36 -10.98 -3.92 -1.66
N ASP A 37 -10.03 -4.75 -1.25
CA ASP A 37 -10.20 -6.20 -1.19
C ASP A 37 -11.23 -6.61 -0.12
N LEU A 38 -11.23 -5.90 1.02
CA LEU A 38 -12.24 -6.07 2.06
C LEU A 38 -13.66 -5.81 1.53
N THR A 39 -13.89 -4.62 1.01
CA THR A 39 -15.24 -4.13 0.62
C THR A 39 -15.78 -4.76 -0.65
N THR A 40 -14.92 -5.38 -1.46
CA THR A 40 -15.34 -6.12 -2.66
C THR A 40 -15.53 -7.62 -2.43
N SER A 41 -15.19 -8.13 -1.23
CA SER A 41 -15.39 -9.53 -0.88
C SER A 41 -16.87 -9.90 -0.73
N GLU A 42 -17.24 -11.13 -1.09
CA GLU A 42 -18.64 -11.59 -1.02
C GLU A 42 -19.19 -11.54 0.41
N ASN A 43 -18.39 -11.92 1.40
CA ASN A 43 -18.77 -11.85 2.83
C ASN A 43 -19.07 -10.42 3.27
N PHE A 44 -18.33 -9.42 2.78
CA PHE A 44 -18.61 -8.03 3.10
C PHE A 44 -19.93 -7.55 2.47
N LYS A 45 -20.19 -7.94 1.22
CA LYS A 45 -21.41 -7.55 0.49
C LYS A 45 -22.69 -8.10 1.11
N GLU A 46 -22.62 -9.17 1.92
CA GLU A 46 -23.78 -9.67 2.67
C GLU A 46 -24.34 -8.63 3.66
N HIS A 47 -23.53 -7.68 4.10
CA HIS A 47 -23.96 -6.58 4.98
C HIS A 47 -24.72 -5.45 4.25
N ASP A 48 -24.61 -5.39 2.92
CA ASP A 48 -25.31 -4.40 2.09
C ASP A 48 -25.96 -5.06 0.85
N PRO A 49 -27.00 -5.88 1.05
CA PRO A 49 -27.65 -6.62 -0.04
C PRO A 49 -28.31 -5.67 -1.06
N ASP A 50 -28.71 -4.48 -0.63
CA ASP A 50 -29.35 -3.46 -1.46
C ASP A 50 -28.33 -2.56 -2.19
N ARG A 51 -27.02 -2.71 -1.93
CA ARG A 51 -25.94 -1.90 -2.50
C ARG A 51 -26.15 -0.40 -2.30
N LYS A 52 -26.51 -0.02 -1.08
CA LYS A 52 -26.72 1.38 -0.66
C LYS A 52 -25.39 2.10 -0.39
N GLY A 53 -24.29 1.37 -0.27
CA GLY A 53 -22.97 1.91 0.05
C GLY A 53 -22.77 2.25 1.53
N VAL A 54 -23.63 1.72 2.42
CA VAL A 54 -23.62 2.02 3.86
C VAL A 54 -23.51 0.76 4.69
N ILE A 55 -22.83 0.87 5.84
CA ILE A 55 -22.63 -0.23 6.79
C ILE A 55 -22.53 0.33 8.21
N SER A 56 -22.89 -0.47 9.22
CA SER A 56 -22.64 -0.09 10.62
C SER A 56 -21.15 -0.26 10.97
N LYS A 57 -20.62 0.57 11.89
CA LYS A 57 -19.25 0.39 12.39
C LYS A 57 -19.00 -1.00 12.96
N LYS A 58 -20.02 -1.56 13.65
CA LYS A 58 -19.96 -2.91 14.22
C LYS A 58 -19.80 -4.01 13.16
N GLU A 59 -20.53 -3.93 12.05
CA GLU A 59 -20.42 -4.91 10.96
C GLU A 59 -19.12 -4.75 10.17
N PHE A 60 -18.67 -3.51 10.00
CA PHE A 60 -17.37 -3.21 9.41
C PHE A 60 -16.23 -3.81 10.24
N GLN A 61 -16.26 -3.59 11.57
CA GLN A 61 -15.33 -4.21 12.52
C GLN A 61 -15.33 -5.74 12.39
N LYS A 62 -16.51 -6.36 12.45
CA LYS A 62 -16.65 -7.82 12.34
C LYS A 62 -16.10 -8.36 11.02
N SER A 63 -16.30 -7.64 9.92
CA SER A 63 -15.76 -8.00 8.60
C SER A 63 -14.24 -7.98 8.59
N MET A 64 -13.61 -6.95 9.18
CA MET A 64 -12.15 -6.86 9.30
C MET A 64 -11.57 -7.97 10.19
N GLU A 65 -12.19 -8.25 11.33
CA GLU A 65 -11.79 -9.33 12.24
C GLU A 65 -11.87 -10.70 11.56
N ASN A 66 -12.90 -10.93 10.75
CA ASN A 66 -13.09 -12.19 10.02
C ASN A 66 -12.04 -12.41 8.93
N GLN A 67 -11.58 -11.36 8.25
CA GLN A 67 -10.54 -11.46 7.22
C GLN A 67 -9.14 -11.75 7.78
N LYS A 68 -8.88 -11.38 9.04
CA LYS A 68 -7.59 -11.60 9.72
C LYS A 68 -6.38 -10.96 9.02
N GLN A 69 -6.62 -9.89 8.26
CA GLN A 69 -5.58 -9.11 7.57
C GLN A 69 -5.19 -7.82 8.30
N TYR A 70 -5.92 -7.50 9.38
CA TYR A 70 -5.72 -6.33 10.23
C TYR A 70 -5.49 -6.77 11.67
N SER A 71 -4.63 -6.04 12.37
CA SER A 71 -4.50 -6.09 13.83
C SER A 71 -5.61 -5.27 14.50
N GLN A 72 -5.85 -5.54 15.78
CA GLN A 72 -6.87 -4.82 16.56
C GLN A 72 -6.67 -3.30 16.55
N SER A 73 -5.43 -2.83 16.69
CA SER A 73 -5.11 -1.40 16.65
C SER A 73 -5.37 -0.76 15.29
N GLU A 74 -5.18 -1.49 14.19
CA GLU A 74 -5.46 -0.99 12.84
C GLU A 74 -6.97 -0.91 12.60
N ILE A 75 -7.73 -1.89 13.10
CA ILE A 75 -9.20 -1.86 13.06
C ILE A 75 -9.73 -0.66 13.83
N GLU A 76 -9.27 -0.44 15.06
CA GLU A 76 -9.65 0.71 15.89
C GLU A 76 -9.31 2.04 15.21
N PHE A 77 -8.13 2.12 14.60
CA PHE A 77 -7.72 3.29 13.84
C PHE A 77 -8.66 3.57 12.66
N LEU A 78 -8.96 2.57 11.83
CA LEU A 78 -9.86 2.73 10.68
C LEU A 78 -11.29 3.12 11.11
N LEU A 79 -11.80 2.51 12.19
CA LEU A 79 -13.11 2.86 12.76
C LEU A 79 -13.14 4.29 13.31
N SER A 80 -12.01 4.80 13.82
CA SER A 80 -11.88 6.19 14.27
C SER A 80 -11.89 7.18 13.12
N CYS A 81 -11.43 6.77 11.92
CA CYS A 81 -11.49 7.59 10.71
C CYS A 81 -12.89 7.61 10.07
N ALA A 82 -13.74 6.62 10.37
CA ALA A 82 -15.09 6.53 9.81
C ALA A 82 -16.04 7.53 10.49
N GLU A 83 -16.59 8.45 9.69
CA GLU A 83 -17.60 9.42 10.12
C GLU A 83 -18.99 8.77 10.06
N ALA A 84 -19.54 8.39 11.21
CA ALA A 84 -20.84 7.74 11.30
C ALA A 84 -21.95 8.70 11.73
N ASP A 85 -23.19 8.37 11.34
CA ASP A 85 -24.42 9.06 11.73
C ASP A 85 -24.89 8.66 13.15
N GLU A 86 -26.08 9.14 13.53
CA GLU A 86 -26.70 8.85 14.84
C GLU A 86 -26.99 7.35 15.07
N ASN A 87 -27.05 6.54 14.01
CA ASN A 87 -27.29 5.10 14.07
C ASN A 87 -25.99 4.28 13.96
N ASP A 88 -24.82 4.92 14.08
CA ASP A 88 -23.50 4.30 13.91
C ASP A 88 -23.27 3.71 12.51
N MET A 89 -24.00 4.24 11.51
CA MET A 89 -23.86 3.89 10.10
C MET A 89 -22.96 4.89 9.39
N PHE A 90 -22.13 4.43 8.46
CA PHE A 90 -21.32 5.31 7.61
C PHE A 90 -21.29 4.83 6.17
N ASN A 91 -20.96 5.75 5.25
CA ASN A 91 -20.79 5.45 3.84
C ASN A 91 -19.42 4.80 3.60
N TYR A 92 -19.39 3.47 3.43
CA TYR A 92 -18.13 2.76 3.22
C TYR A 92 -17.56 3.02 1.81
N GLU A 93 -18.39 3.28 0.81
CA GLU A 93 -17.91 3.58 -0.55
C GLU A 93 -17.15 4.91 -0.59
N GLU A 94 -17.71 5.93 0.07
CA GLU A 94 -17.05 7.23 0.23
C GLU A 94 -15.80 7.11 1.10
N PHE A 95 -15.86 6.32 2.18
CA PHE A 95 -14.69 6.03 3.01
C PHE A 95 -13.56 5.38 2.19
N VAL A 96 -13.86 4.31 1.44
CA VAL A 96 -12.88 3.67 0.56
C VAL A 96 -12.36 4.68 -0.44
N LYS A 97 -13.22 5.40 -1.16
CA LYS A 97 -12.78 6.41 -2.14
C LYS A 97 -11.86 7.48 -1.54
N ARG A 98 -12.19 7.97 -0.35
CA ARG A 98 -11.44 9.03 0.35
C ARG A 98 -10.04 8.58 0.77
N PHE A 99 -9.85 7.32 1.13
CA PHE A 99 -8.58 6.85 1.68
C PHE A 99 -7.80 5.91 0.75
N HIS A 100 -8.48 5.04 0.00
CA HIS A 100 -7.85 4.12 -0.95
C HIS A 100 -7.26 4.85 -2.15
N GLU A 101 -7.98 5.78 -2.79
CA GLU A 101 -7.47 6.43 -4.02
C GLU A 101 -6.17 7.23 -3.76
N PRO A 102 -6.09 8.09 -2.71
CA PRO A 102 -4.82 8.75 -2.39
C PRO A 102 -3.72 7.77 -1.98
N ALA A 103 -4.07 6.68 -1.28
CA ALA A 103 -3.12 5.63 -0.92
C ALA A 103 -2.58 4.90 -2.17
N LYS A 104 -3.43 4.67 -3.18
CA LYS A 104 -3.06 4.07 -4.46
C LYS A 104 -2.09 4.98 -5.23
N ASP A 105 -2.46 6.24 -5.41
CA ASP A 105 -1.69 7.20 -6.21
C ASP A 105 -0.28 7.43 -5.65
N ILE A 106 -0.16 7.61 -4.34
CA ILE A 106 1.14 7.85 -3.70
C ILE A 106 1.89 6.52 -3.51
N GLY A 107 1.17 5.46 -3.12
CA GLY A 107 1.74 4.14 -2.84
C GLY A 107 2.46 3.53 -4.05
N PHE A 108 1.97 3.78 -5.28
CA PHE A 108 2.62 3.29 -6.49
C PHE A 108 4.05 3.80 -6.62
N ASN A 109 4.29 5.08 -6.36
CA ASN A 109 5.64 5.67 -6.42
C ASN A 109 6.58 5.09 -5.36
N VAL A 110 6.05 4.77 -4.17
CA VAL A 110 6.81 4.09 -3.11
C VAL A 110 7.18 2.66 -3.52
N ALA A 111 6.25 1.92 -4.12
CA ALA A 111 6.50 0.58 -4.64
C ALA A 111 7.56 0.58 -5.75
N VAL A 112 7.50 1.55 -6.67
CA VAL A 112 8.53 1.75 -7.72
C VAL A 112 9.89 2.05 -7.09
N LEU A 113 9.95 2.94 -6.10
CA LEU A 113 11.22 3.29 -5.42
C LEU A 113 11.85 2.07 -4.75
N LEU A 114 11.08 1.30 -3.98
CA LEU A 114 11.58 0.12 -3.28
C LEU A 114 12.01 -0.98 -4.25
N THR A 115 11.23 -1.22 -5.30
CA THR A 115 11.59 -2.16 -6.38
C THR A 115 12.87 -1.72 -7.11
N ASN A 116 13.00 -0.42 -7.42
CA ASN A 116 14.20 0.10 -8.06
C ASN A 116 15.44 -0.08 -7.18
N LEU A 117 15.33 0.24 -5.88
CA LEU A 117 16.42 0.07 -4.92
C LEU A 117 16.79 -1.40 -4.75
N SER A 118 15.81 -2.32 -4.67
CA SER A 118 16.08 -3.75 -4.49
C SER A 118 16.86 -4.34 -5.66
N GLU A 119 16.55 -3.92 -6.89
CA GLU A 119 17.26 -4.35 -8.09
C GLU A 119 18.67 -3.76 -8.22
N HIS A 120 18.92 -2.57 -7.67
CA HIS A 120 20.22 -1.89 -7.76
C HIS A 120 21.13 -2.12 -6.54
N MET A 121 20.55 -2.54 -5.41
CA MET A 121 21.23 -2.82 -4.13
C MET A 121 20.88 -4.23 -3.61
N PRO A 122 21.03 -5.31 -4.42
CA PRO A 122 20.47 -6.63 -4.10
C PRO A 122 21.12 -7.33 -2.90
N HIS A 123 22.26 -6.83 -2.41
CA HIS A 123 23.01 -7.41 -1.29
C HIS A 123 23.00 -6.54 -0.03
N ASP A 124 22.26 -5.43 -0.02
CA ASP A 124 22.13 -4.61 1.19
C ASP A 124 21.03 -5.18 2.10
N SER A 125 21.45 -5.90 3.14
CA SER A 125 20.54 -6.57 4.09
C SER A 125 19.62 -5.61 4.84
N ARG A 126 19.97 -4.32 4.93
CA ARG A 126 19.14 -3.30 5.59
C ARG A 126 17.88 -3.03 4.77
N LEU A 127 17.96 -3.15 3.45
CA LEU A 127 16.82 -2.97 2.56
C LEU A 127 15.78 -4.09 2.72
N SER A 128 16.22 -5.31 3.05
CA SER A 128 15.33 -6.47 3.22
C SER A 128 14.25 -6.24 4.30
N ALA A 129 14.56 -5.52 5.38
CA ALA A 129 13.58 -5.21 6.41
C ALA A 129 12.41 -4.35 5.86
N PHE A 130 12.71 -3.36 5.03
CA PHE A 130 11.70 -2.52 4.39
C PHE A 130 10.90 -3.27 3.34
N LEU A 131 11.55 -4.13 2.55
CA LEU A 131 10.86 -4.95 1.55
C LEU A 131 9.88 -5.94 2.19
N ASN A 132 10.26 -6.55 3.32
CA ASN A 132 9.37 -7.44 4.07
C ASN A 132 8.17 -6.67 4.63
N LEU A 133 8.38 -5.46 5.16
CA LEU A 133 7.27 -4.65 5.66
C LEU A 133 6.36 -4.16 4.52
N ALA A 134 6.93 -3.88 3.35
CA ALA A 134 6.22 -3.43 2.17
C ALA A 134 5.62 -4.56 1.33
N GLU A 135 5.75 -5.84 1.73
CA GLU A 135 5.40 -7.00 0.90
C GLU A 135 3.97 -6.90 0.33
N SER A 136 2.99 -6.61 1.19
CA SER A 136 1.59 -6.44 0.79
C SER A 136 1.39 -5.27 -0.18
N VAL A 137 2.08 -4.13 0.05
CA VAL A 137 2.05 -2.96 -0.84
C VAL A 137 2.66 -3.30 -2.20
N LEU A 138 3.80 -3.99 -2.23
CA LEU A 138 4.47 -4.42 -3.46
C LEU A 138 3.59 -5.41 -4.25
N ASN A 139 2.98 -6.37 -3.57
CA ASN A 139 2.07 -7.35 -4.19
C ASN A 139 0.82 -6.68 -4.76
N TYR A 140 0.25 -5.68 -4.07
CA TYR A 140 -0.87 -4.92 -4.57
C TYR A 140 -0.54 -4.21 -5.89
N PHE A 141 0.67 -3.64 -6.01
CA PHE A 141 1.08 -2.88 -7.19
C PHE A 141 1.72 -3.71 -8.31
N GLU A 142 2.05 -4.99 -8.08
CA GLU A 142 2.66 -5.87 -9.08
C GLU A 142 1.90 -5.87 -10.42
N PRO A 143 0.55 -5.97 -10.48
CA PRO A 143 -0.19 -5.98 -11.74
C PRO A 143 -0.16 -4.62 -12.48
N TYR A 144 0.13 -3.54 -11.75
CA TYR A 144 0.14 -2.17 -12.27
C TYR A 144 1.56 -1.70 -12.64
N LEU A 145 2.60 -2.46 -12.29
CA LEU A 145 3.99 -2.07 -12.48
C LEU A 145 4.55 -2.60 -13.80
N GLY A 146 4.66 -1.71 -14.79
CA GLY A 146 5.36 -1.97 -16.04
C GLY A 146 6.87 -1.77 -15.90
N ARG A 147 7.66 -2.64 -16.53
CA ARG A 147 9.12 -2.55 -16.59
C ARG A 147 9.61 -2.81 -18.02
N ILE A 148 10.46 -1.92 -18.54
CA ILE A 148 11.18 -2.10 -19.81
C ILE A 148 12.66 -1.79 -19.64
N GLU A 149 13.48 -2.34 -20.55
CA GLU A 149 14.91 -2.07 -20.65
C GLU A 149 15.21 -1.36 -21.97
N ILE A 150 15.90 -0.23 -21.90
CA ILE A 150 16.24 0.60 -23.07
C ILE A 150 17.73 0.92 -23.09
N MET A 151 18.28 1.22 -24.27
CA MET A 151 19.64 1.73 -24.39
C MET A 151 19.64 3.23 -24.11
N GLY A 152 20.23 3.64 -22.99
CA GLY A 152 20.40 5.04 -22.62
C GLY A 152 21.51 5.75 -23.40
N GLY A 153 21.53 7.09 -23.33
CA GLY A 153 22.51 7.94 -24.04
C GLY A 153 23.97 7.65 -23.66
N GLY A 154 24.20 7.07 -22.47
CA GLY A 154 25.52 6.59 -22.03
C GLY A 154 25.97 5.26 -22.63
N LYS A 155 25.26 4.72 -23.63
CA LYS A 155 25.46 3.38 -24.21
C LYS A 155 25.39 2.26 -23.16
N ARG A 156 24.51 2.43 -22.18
CA ARG A 156 24.23 1.45 -21.11
C ARG A 156 22.76 1.10 -21.12
N ILE A 157 22.45 -0.12 -20.70
CA ILE A 157 21.06 -0.54 -20.51
C ILE A 157 20.51 0.17 -19.27
N GLU A 158 19.37 0.82 -19.43
CA GLU A 158 18.63 1.51 -18.38
C GLU A 158 17.24 0.88 -18.25
N ARG A 159 16.74 0.80 -17.02
CA ARG A 159 15.38 0.32 -16.73
C ARG A 159 14.45 1.48 -16.52
N VAL A 160 13.28 1.40 -17.14
CA VAL A 160 12.19 2.36 -16.98
C VAL A 160 10.99 1.64 -16.38
N TYR A 161 10.45 2.22 -15.31
CA TYR A 161 9.24 1.77 -14.64
C TYR A 161 8.10 2.74 -14.97
N PHE A 162 6.90 2.21 -15.16
CA PHE A 162 5.71 3.00 -15.48
C PHE A 162 4.45 2.31 -14.96
N GLU A 163 3.38 3.08 -14.78
CA GLU A 163 2.08 2.55 -14.38
C GLU A 163 1.33 2.00 -15.60
N ILE A 164 0.77 0.79 -15.46
CA ILE A 164 -0.13 0.16 -16.43
C ILE A 164 -1.57 0.52 -16.05
N SER A 165 -2.33 1.07 -17.02
CA SER A 165 -3.75 1.40 -16.87
C SER A 165 -4.69 0.27 -17.28
#